data_AF-A0A269WEE7-F1
#
_entry.id   AF-A0A269WEE7-F1
#
_cell.length_a   1.000
_cell.length_b   1.000
_cell.length_c   1.000
_cell.angle_alpha   90.00
_cell.angle_beta   90.00
_cell.angle_gamma   90.00
#
_symmetry.space_group_name_H-M   'P 1'
#
loop_
_entity.id
_entity.type
_entity.pdbx_description
1 polymer ?
#
loop_
_entity_poly.entity_id
_entity_poly.type
_entity_poly.pdbx_seq_one_letter_code
_entity_poly.pdbx_strand_id
1 'polypeptide(L)'
;MAYTVDFKSVSTVGLESSPAAEALAGLRANEARYFMNKYKHEFTVVPASESKETLTYVNRILQEERGIVFSAAPLETSRFQVDNIKFAYVLYEDGLALNVMYTVDDPKKRAVGFKLSEGMEVPQELEGKFKFAR
;
A
#
# COMPACT_ATOMS: atom_id res chain seq x y z
N MET A 1 6.39 -4.51 -15.58
CA MET A 1 5.36 -3.70 -16.29
C MET A 1 4.21 -3.40 -15.34
N ALA A 2 3.48 -2.30 -15.55
CA ALA A 2 2.32 -1.97 -14.72
C ALA A 2 1.17 -2.96 -14.93
N TYR A 3 0.54 -3.36 -13.84
CA TYR A 3 -0.64 -4.23 -13.79
C TYR A 3 -1.84 -3.40 -13.30
N THR A 4 -2.89 -3.33 -14.13
CA THR A 4 -4.17 -2.73 -13.74
C THR A 4 -4.95 -3.73 -12.89
N VAL A 5 -5.29 -3.34 -11.67
CA VAL A 5 -5.98 -4.22 -10.72
C VAL A 5 -7.47 -4.28 -11.07
N ASP A 6 -7.93 -5.44 -11.55
CA ASP A 6 -9.37 -5.71 -11.71
C ASP A 6 -10.00 -6.09 -10.36
N PHE A 7 -10.87 -5.21 -9.84
CA PHE A 7 -11.58 -5.47 -8.59
C PHE A 7 -12.83 -6.35 -8.75
N LYS A 8 -13.24 -6.67 -9.98
CA LYS A 8 -14.34 -7.61 -10.25
C LYS A 8 -13.84 -9.05 -10.29
N SER A 9 -12.60 -9.25 -10.72
CA SER A 9 -11.91 -10.54 -10.72
C SER A 9 -10.62 -10.44 -9.91
N VAL A 10 -10.72 -10.72 -8.61
CA VAL A 10 -9.58 -10.63 -7.69
C VAL A 10 -8.51 -11.64 -8.09
N SER A 11 -7.29 -11.16 -8.29
CA SER A 11 -6.13 -11.97 -8.70
C SER A 11 -4.98 -11.80 -7.72
N THR A 12 -4.27 -12.89 -7.45
CA THR A 12 -3.05 -12.92 -6.61
C THR A 12 -1.77 -12.66 -7.39
N VAL A 13 -1.86 -12.35 -8.69
CA VAL A 13 -0.68 -12.09 -9.52
C VAL A 13 0.20 -10.99 -8.93
N GLY A 14 1.50 -11.26 -8.82
CA GLY A 14 2.49 -10.38 -8.19
C GLY A 14 2.55 -10.47 -6.66
N LEU A 15 1.67 -11.24 -6.02
CA LEU A 15 1.56 -11.41 -4.57
C LEU A 15 1.74 -12.86 -4.11
N GLU A 16 2.08 -13.78 -5.02
CA GLU A 16 2.04 -15.22 -4.80
C GLU A 16 3.03 -15.72 -3.73
N SER A 17 4.10 -14.96 -3.45
CA SER A 17 5.05 -15.29 -2.39
C SER A 17 4.53 -14.96 -0.99
N SER A 18 3.46 -14.16 -0.88
CA SER A 18 2.86 -13.82 0.40
C SER A 18 2.11 -15.02 1.00
N PRO A 19 2.34 -15.38 2.28
CA PRO A 19 1.47 -16.33 2.98
C PRO A 19 0.02 -15.85 3.12
N ALA A 20 -0.23 -14.54 2.92
CA ALA A 20 -1.55 -13.92 2.92
C ALA A 20 -2.00 -13.47 1.52
N ALA A 21 -1.53 -14.13 0.45
CA ALA A 21 -1.73 -13.69 -0.94
C ALA A 21 -3.19 -13.39 -1.30
N GLU A 22 -4.15 -14.26 -0.95
CA GLU A 22 -5.57 -14.07 -1.25
C GLU A 22 -6.15 -12.85 -0.53
N ALA A 23 -5.87 -12.73 0.78
CA ALA A 23 -6.34 -11.61 1.59
C ALA A 23 -5.70 -10.29 1.14
N LEU A 24 -4.41 -10.30 0.79
CA LEU A 24 -3.69 -9.12 0.31
C LEU A 24 -4.18 -8.69 -1.07
N ALA A 25 -4.47 -9.65 -1.96
CA ALA A 25 -5.13 -9.39 -3.23
C ALA A 25 -6.52 -8.78 -3.03
N GLY A 26 -7.27 -9.23 -2.03
CA GLY A 26 -8.55 -8.64 -1.61
C GLY A 26 -8.42 -7.19 -1.16
N LEU A 27 -7.41 -6.86 -0.33
CA LEU A 27 -7.11 -5.48 0.05
C LEU A 27 -6.75 -4.62 -1.17
N ARG A 28 -5.86 -5.12 -2.04
CA ARG A 28 -5.46 -4.46 -3.29
C ARG A 28 -6.67 -4.19 -4.19
N ALA A 29 -7.57 -5.16 -4.34
CA ALA A 29 -8.82 -5.01 -5.10
C ALA A 29 -9.78 -3.99 -4.47
N ASN A 30 -9.86 -3.93 -3.14
CA ASN A 30 -10.67 -2.93 -2.45
C ASN A 30 -10.17 -1.50 -2.69
N GLU A 31 -8.85 -1.27 -2.73
CA GLU A 31 -8.28 0.02 -3.14
C GLU A 31 -8.69 0.36 -4.58
N ALA A 32 -8.54 -0.58 -5.51
CA ALA A 32 -8.90 -0.38 -6.90
C ALA A 32 -10.38 -0.01 -7.09
N ARG A 33 -11.28 -0.70 -6.37
CA ARG A 33 -12.71 -0.37 -6.35
C ARG A 33 -12.97 1.02 -5.79
N TYR A 34 -12.29 1.40 -4.70
CA TYR A 34 -12.42 2.73 -4.10
C TYR A 34 -12.00 3.83 -5.09
N PHE A 35 -10.83 3.70 -5.72
CA PHE A 35 -10.34 4.71 -6.66
C PHE A 35 -11.19 4.82 -7.92
N MET A 36 -11.69 3.69 -8.44
CA MET A 36 -12.60 3.70 -9.57
C MET A 36 -13.94 4.36 -9.21
N ASN A 37 -14.54 3.99 -8.08
CA ASN A 37 -15.85 4.51 -7.69
C ASN A 37 -15.80 6.00 -7.38
N LYS A 38 -14.81 6.43 -6.57
CA LYS A 38 -14.71 7.79 -6.06
C LYS A 38 -14.05 8.76 -7.04
N TYR A 39 -12.97 8.35 -7.70
CA TYR A 39 -12.14 9.24 -8.53
C TYR A 39 -12.18 8.91 -10.02
N LYS A 40 -12.87 7.84 -10.44
CA LYS A 40 -12.81 7.32 -11.83
C LYS A 40 -11.37 7.06 -12.29
N HIS A 41 -10.54 6.59 -11.35
CA HIS A 41 -9.13 6.32 -11.57
C HIS A 41 -8.87 4.81 -11.53
N GLU A 42 -8.14 4.30 -12.53
CA GLU A 42 -7.66 2.93 -12.55
C GLU A 42 -6.46 2.78 -11.61
N PHE A 43 -6.59 1.91 -10.61
CA PHE A 43 -5.50 1.62 -9.70
C PHE A 43 -4.55 0.60 -10.34
N THR A 44 -3.32 1.04 -10.60
CA THR A 44 -2.28 0.19 -11.17
C THR A 44 -1.15 -0.05 -10.17
N VAL A 45 -0.56 -1.22 -10.20
CA VAL A 45 0.63 -1.58 -9.41
C VAL A 45 1.79 -1.95 -10.32
N VAL A 46 3.01 -1.82 -9.80
CA VAL A 46 4.24 -2.29 -10.44
C VAL A 46 5.04 -3.12 -9.46
N PRO A 47 5.80 -4.13 -9.92
CA PRO A 47 6.72 -4.87 -9.06
C PRO A 47 7.66 -3.91 -8.30
N ALA A 48 7.89 -4.19 -7.03
CA ALA A 48 8.77 -3.38 -6.17
C ALA A 48 10.19 -3.25 -6.74
N SER A 49 10.68 -4.30 -7.40
CA SER A 49 11.97 -4.32 -8.10
C SER A 49 12.10 -3.29 -9.23
N GLU A 50 10.97 -2.93 -9.85
CA GLU A 50 10.88 -1.96 -10.94
C GLU A 50 10.57 -0.53 -10.44
N SER A 51 10.30 -0.34 -9.15
CA SER A 51 9.80 0.94 -8.57
C SER A 51 10.62 1.42 -7.38
N LYS A 52 11.95 1.41 -7.56
CA LYS A 52 12.90 1.79 -6.51
C LYS A 52 12.67 3.20 -5.97
N GLU A 53 12.32 4.15 -6.85
CA GLU A 53 12.04 5.53 -6.43
C GLU A 53 10.84 5.66 -5.49
N THR A 54 9.77 4.89 -5.73
CA THR A 54 8.59 4.88 -4.85
C THR A 54 8.94 4.28 -3.49
N LEU A 55 9.72 3.20 -3.46
CA LEU A 55 10.19 2.60 -2.22
C LEU A 55 11.09 3.58 -1.43
N THR A 56 12.05 4.24 -2.09
CA THR A 56 12.91 5.24 -1.44
C THR A 56 12.07 6.38 -0.86
N TYR A 57 11.08 6.88 -1.61
CA TYR A 57 10.18 7.93 -1.14
C TYR A 57 9.39 7.51 0.10
N VAL A 58 8.77 6.33 0.08
CA VAL A 58 7.96 5.82 1.19
C VAL A 58 8.84 5.51 2.41
N ASN A 59 9.96 4.82 2.22
CA ASN A 59 10.88 4.46 3.31
C ASN A 59 11.44 5.69 4.01
N ARG A 60 11.77 6.74 3.26
CA ARG A 60 12.19 8.01 3.84
C ARG A 60 11.10 8.60 4.74
N ILE A 61 9.84 8.62 4.29
CA ILE A 61 8.71 9.13 5.10
C ILE A 61 8.53 8.30 6.37
N LEU A 62 8.57 6.97 6.26
CA LEU A 62 8.41 6.08 7.41
C LEU A 62 9.52 6.26 8.43
N GLN A 63 10.76 6.38 7.96
CA GLN A 63 11.91 6.56 8.83
C GLN A 63 11.92 7.95 9.47
N GLU A 64 11.84 9.02 8.66
CA GLU A 64 11.98 10.41 9.12
C GLU A 64 10.78 10.87 9.95
N GLU A 65 9.55 10.50 9.55
CA GLU A 65 8.35 11.04 10.20
C GLU A 65 7.69 10.07 11.19
N ARG A 66 8.03 8.77 11.16
CA ARG A 66 7.39 7.76 12.03
C ARG A 66 8.39 6.89 12.79
N GLY A 67 9.68 6.94 12.47
CA GLY A 67 10.68 6.04 13.06
C GLY A 67 10.39 4.56 12.82
N ILE A 68 9.83 4.23 11.65
CA ILE A 68 9.45 2.86 11.27
C ILE A 68 10.31 2.41 10.09
N VAL A 69 10.83 1.19 10.16
CA VAL A 69 11.55 0.52 9.08
C VAL A 69 11.06 -0.93 9.04
N PHE A 70 10.30 -1.30 8.01
CA PHE A 70 9.78 -2.65 7.88
C PHE A 70 10.86 -3.63 7.41
N SER A 71 10.87 -4.79 8.05
CA SER A 71 11.70 -5.94 7.67
C SER A 71 11.11 -6.76 6.52
N ALA A 72 9.78 -6.74 6.36
CA ALA A 72 9.08 -7.48 5.30
C ALA A 72 9.51 -7.02 3.90
N ALA A 73 9.59 -7.98 2.96
CA ALA A 73 9.95 -7.69 1.57
C ALA A 73 8.80 -6.96 0.85
N PRO A 74 9.05 -5.82 0.18
CA PRO A 74 8.03 -5.19 -0.66
C PRO A 74 7.83 -6.01 -1.93
N LEU A 75 6.57 -6.31 -2.28
CA LEU A 75 6.21 -7.04 -3.49
C LEU A 75 5.82 -6.08 -4.62
N GLU A 76 4.97 -5.11 -4.30
CA GLU A 76 4.44 -4.17 -5.28
C GLU A 76 4.35 -2.76 -4.72
N THR A 77 4.33 -1.79 -5.65
CA THR A 77 4.08 -0.39 -5.32
C THR A 77 3.08 0.23 -6.27
N SER A 78 2.45 1.32 -5.84
CA SER A 78 1.68 2.20 -6.71
C SER A 78 1.98 3.65 -6.34
N ARG A 79 2.05 4.55 -7.31
CA ARG A 79 2.25 5.98 -7.07
C ARG A 79 1.51 6.79 -8.12
N PHE A 80 0.61 7.65 -7.67
CA PHE A 80 -0.23 8.46 -8.54
C PHE A 80 -0.75 9.68 -7.79
N GLN A 81 -1.40 10.59 -8.53
CA GLN A 81 -2.13 11.71 -7.97
C GLN A 81 -3.56 11.65 -8.49
N VAL A 82 -4.52 11.77 -7.58
CA VAL A 82 -5.93 12.03 -7.92
C VAL A 82 -6.37 13.28 -7.17
N ASP A 83 -7.09 14.15 -7.88
CA ASP A 83 -7.37 15.51 -7.43
C ASP A 83 -6.10 16.21 -6.93
N ASN A 84 -6.12 16.64 -5.67
CA ASN A 84 -5.09 17.41 -5.00
C ASN A 84 -4.28 16.58 -3.99
N ILE A 85 -4.32 15.24 -4.09
CA ILE A 85 -3.66 14.33 -3.15
C ILE A 85 -2.74 13.38 -3.91
N LYS A 86 -1.47 13.37 -3.52
CA LYS A 86 -0.48 12.40 -3.97
C LYS A 86 -0.58 11.15 -3.09
N PHE A 87 -0.75 10.01 -3.76
CA PHE A 87 -0.81 8.70 -3.15
C PHE A 87 0.45 7.92 -3.47
N ALA A 88 0.97 7.19 -2.48
CA ALA A 88 1.94 6.13 -2.68
C ALA A 88 1.53 4.91 -1.87
N TYR A 89 1.65 3.72 -2.45
CA TYR A 89 1.33 2.45 -1.83
C TYR A 89 2.53 1.52 -1.89
N VAL A 90 2.65 0.69 -0.86
CA VAL A 90 3.54 -0.48 -0.84
C VAL A 90 2.76 -1.67 -0.30
N LEU A 91 2.80 -2.79 -1.02
CA LEU A 91 2.26 -4.07 -0.58
C LEU A 91 3.44 -4.96 -0.20
N TYR A 92 3.46 -5.43 1.05
CA TYR A 92 4.54 -6.26 1.58
C TYR A 92 4.16 -7.74 1.61
N GLU A 93 5.18 -8.57 1.58
CA GLU A 93 5.05 -10.02 1.55
C GLU A 93 4.31 -10.59 2.75
N ASP A 94 4.43 -9.98 3.93
CA ASP A 94 3.75 -10.42 5.15
C ASP A 94 2.22 -10.20 5.14
N GLY A 95 1.69 -9.49 4.14
CA GLY A 95 0.29 -9.13 4.05
C GLY A 95 -0.01 -7.68 4.45
N LEU A 96 1.00 -6.86 4.76
CA LEU A 96 0.81 -5.45 5.05
C LEU A 96 0.55 -4.66 3.77
N ALA A 97 -0.54 -3.90 3.74
CA ALA A 97 -0.77 -2.84 2.77
C ALA A 97 -0.57 -1.47 3.42
N LEU A 98 0.36 -0.69 2.87
CA LEU A 98 0.73 0.63 3.35
C LEU A 98 0.32 1.69 2.34
N ASN A 99 -0.20 2.82 2.82
CA ASN A 99 -0.41 3.99 1.98
C ASN A 99 0.08 5.30 2.60
N VAL A 100 0.54 6.20 1.75
CA VAL A 100 0.95 7.58 2.06
C VAL A 100 0.04 8.52 1.29
N MET A 101 -0.55 9.51 1.96
CA MET A 101 -1.50 10.47 1.38
C MET A 101 -1.07 11.90 1.72
N TYR A 102 -0.55 12.63 0.74
CA TYR A 102 0.00 13.98 0.92
C TYR A 102 -0.72 14.96 0.00
N THR A 103 -1.40 15.96 0.56
CA THR A 103 -1.98 17.04 -0.25
C THR A 103 -0.90 17.92 -0.88
N VAL A 104 -1.15 18.42 -2.09
CA VAL A 104 -0.17 19.20 -2.84
C VAL A 104 -0.05 20.64 -2.33
N ASP A 105 -1.16 21.24 -1.90
CA ASP A 105 -1.25 22.64 -1.48
C ASP A 105 -1.16 22.87 0.04
N ASP A 106 -1.31 21.81 0.84
CA ASP A 106 -1.26 21.89 2.31
C ASP A 106 -0.26 20.87 2.88
N PRO A 107 0.94 21.28 3.30
CA PRO A 107 1.93 20.35 3.84
C PRO A 107 1.52 19.77 5.21
N LYS A 108 0.50 20.30 5.88
CA LYS A 108 0.03 19.76 7.18
C LYS A 108 -0.94 18.60 7.02
N LYS A 109 -1.58 18.45 5.86
CA LYS A 109 -2.52 17.36 5.57
C LYS A 109 -1.79 16.15 4.98
N ARG A 110 -1.10 15.44 5.87
CA ARG A 110 -0.32 14.24 5.55
C ARG A 110 -0.76 13.08 6.41
N ALA A 111 -0.95 11.92 5.79
CA ALA A 111 -1.31 10.69 6.49
C ALA A 111 -0.50 9.50 5.98
N VAL A 112 -0.23 8.57 6.90
CA VAL A 112 0.30 7.23 6.61
C VAL A 112 -0.71 6.25 7.18
N GLY A 113 -1.21 5.33 6.36
CA GLY A 113 -2.15 4.30 6.76
C GLY A 113 -1.55 2.91 6.62
N PHE A 114 -2.04 2.01 7.46
CA PHE A 114 -1.64 0.61 7.53
C PHE A 114 -2.92 -0.25 7.50
N LYS A 115 -2.94 -1.27 6.64
CA LYS A 115 -4.00 -2.27 6.57
C LYS A 115 -3.36 -3.65 6.64
N LEU A 116 -3.88 -4.47 7.54
CA LEU A 116 -3.42 -5.86 7.72
C LEU A 116 -4.36 -6.76 6.93
N SER A 117 -3.78 -7.70 6.19
CA SER A 117 -4.55 -8.81 5.62
C SER A 117 -5.24 -9.62 6.72
N GLU A 118 -6.35 -10.26 6.38
CA GLU A 118 -6.98 -11.23 7.27
C GLU A 118 -6.01 -12.38 7.56
N GLY A 119 -5.93 -12.80 8.83
CA GLY A 119 -5.06 -13.91 9.27
C GLY A 119 -3.58 -13.54 9.45
N MET A 120 -3.16 -12.31 9.14
CA MET A 120 -1.81 -11.81 9.36
C MET A 120 -1.59 -11.39 10.82
N GLU A 121 -0.37 -11.62 11.33
CA GLU A 121 0.07 -11.06 12.61
C GLU A 121 0.40 -9.56 12.48
N VAL A 122 0.25 -8.80 13.56
CA VAL A 122 0.66 -7.38 13.55
C VAL A 122 2.18 -7.32 13.42
N PRO A 123 2.75 -6.60 12.44
CA PRO A 123 4.21 -6.45 12.32
C PRO A 123 4.80 -5.89 13.62
N GLN A 124 5.96 -6.42 14.03
CA GLN A 124 6.63 -6.03 15.28
C GLN A 124 6.88 -4.52 15.33
N GLU A 125 7.14 -3.90 14.18
CA GLU A 125 7.40 -2.47 14.06
C GLU A 125 6.18 -1.60 14.37
N LEU A 126 4.97 -2.18 14.33
CA LEU A 126 3.67 -1.55 14.59
C LEU A 126 3.04 -2.01 15.92
N GLU A 127 3.55 -3.07 16.53
CA GLU A 127 3.02 -3.63 17.77
C GLU A 127 3.02 -2.59 18.90
N GLY A 128 1.89 -2.49 19.61
CA GLY A 128 1.70 -1.51 20.70
C GLY A 128 1.59 -0.04 20.27
N LYS A 129 1.90 0.31 19.01
CA LYS A 129 1.81 1.68 18.49
C LYS A 129 0.43 2.01 17.92
N PHE A 130 -0.29 1.01 17.40
CA PHE A 130 -1.57 1.17 16.74
C PHE A 130 -2.62 0.19 17.26
N LYS A 131 -3.89 0.58 17.14
CA LYS A 131 -5.03 -0.31 17.35
C LYS A 131 -5.57 -0.72 15.99
N PHE A 132 -5.47 -2.01 15.67
CA PHE A 132 -6.01 -2.57 14.45
C PHE A 132 -7.41 -3.11 14.70
N ALA A 133 -8.31 -2.91 13.74
CA ALA A 133 -9.58 -3.61 13.71
C ALA A 133 -9.28 -5.09 13.38
N ARG A 134 -9.90 -5.99 14.14
CA ARG A 134 -9.89 -7.44 13.93
C ARG A 134 -11.32 -7.90 13.78
#